data_AF-A0ABF7RN07-F1
#
_entry.id   AF-A0ABF7RN07-F1
#
_cell.length_a   1.000
_cell.length_b   1.000
_cell.length_c   1.000
_cell.angle_alpha   90.00
_cell.angle_beta   90.00
_cell.angle_gamma   90.00
#
_symmetry.space_group_name_H-M   'P 1'
#
loop_
_entity.id
_entity.type
_entity.pdbx_description
1 polymer ?
#
loop_
_entity_poly.entity_id
_entity_poly.type
_entity_poly.pdbx_seq_one_letter_code
_entity_poly.pdbx_strand_id
1 'polypeptide(L)'
;METIIPSDNTTKEELQERIDYMVNEASRLEKLAMTDKDEAMIRFRVLKNFANKECHVLNLQKNEETVNKNPYLSSYQKFFNHLHFTSGKTPLKLLYWNHDEFHQANIGL
;
A
#
# COMPACT_ATOMS: atom_id res chain seq x y z
N MET A 1 4.21 11.29 -2.57
CA MET A 1 3.13 11.33 -1.57
C MET A 1 3.77 11.19 -0.20
N GLU A 2 3.39 12.02 0.76
CA GLU A 2 3.88 11.93 2.14
C GLU A 2 3.15 10.83 2.91
N THR A 3 3.80 10.33 3.96
CA THR A 3 3.20 9.30 4.82
C THR A 3 1.96 9.85 5.53
N ILE A 4 0.92 9.03 5.67
CA ILE A 4 -0.33 9.40 6.34
C ILE A 4 -0.08 9.93 7.75
N ILE A 5 -0.87 10.95 8.12
CA ILE A 5 -1.01 11.43 9.48
C ILE A 5 -2.49 11.22 9.84
N PRO A 6 -2.84 10.13 10.54
CA PRO A 6 -4.22 9.85 10.89
C PRO A 6 -4.81 10.97 11.74
N SER A 7 -6.02 11.41 11.41
CA SER A 7 -6.78 12.37 12.20
C SER A 7 -8.28 12.08 12.12
N ASP A 8 -9.05 12.67 13.02
CA ASP A 8 -10.52 12.55 12.99
C ASP A 8 -11.14 13.16 11.72
N ASN A 9 -10.41 14.06 11.04
CA ASN A 9 -10.84 14.71 9.80
C ASN A 9 -10.39 13.97 8.53
N THR A 10 -9.62 12.88 8.66
CA THR A 10 -9.16 12.12 7.48
C THR A 10 -10.35 11.60 6.70
N THR A 11 -10.41 11.93 5.40
CA THR A 11 -11.60 11.64 4.58
C THR A 11 -11.45 10.35 3.79
N LYS A 12 -12.58 9.87 3.27
CA LYS A 12 -12.60 8.74 2.34
C LYS A 12 -11.76 9.02 1.09
N GLU A 13 -11.88 10.22 0.54
CA GLU A 13 -11.22 10.62 -0.71
C GLU A 13 -9.70 10.62 -0.55
N GLU A 14 -9.17 11.16 0.56
CA GLU A 14 -7.73 11.13 0.85
C GLU A 14 -7.19 9.70 0.92
N LEU A 15 -7.95 8.77 1.52
CA LEU A 15 -7.55 7.38 1.65
C LEU A 15 -7.69 6.63 0.31
N GLN A 16 -8.73 6.94 -0.46
CA GLN A 16 -8.90 6.39 -1.80
C GLN A 16 -7.77 6.83 -2.74
N GLU A 17 -7.36 8.10 -2.71
CA GLU A 17 -6.23 8.60 -3.49
C GLU A 17 -4.93 7.85 -3.16
N ARG A 18 -4.72 7.49 -1.89
CA ARG A 18 -3.57 6.70 -1.45
C ARG A 18 -3.63 5.26 -1.98
N ILE A 19 -4.81 4.63 -1.93
CA ILE A 19 -5.02 3.30 -2.53
C ILE A 19 -4.78 3.35 -4.04
N ASP A 20 -5.39 4.30 -4.72
CA ASP A 20 -5.28 4.48 -6.17
C ASP A 20 -3.82 4.71 -6.57
N TYR A 21 -3.07 5.51 -5.81
CA TYR A 21 -1.63 5.65 -6.01
C TYR A 21 -0.90 4.31 -5.95
N MET A 22 -1.14 3.50 -4.92
CA MET A 22 -0.46 2.22 -4.75
C MET A 22 -0.82 1.21 -5.86
N VAL A 23 -2.10 1.12 -6.21
CA VAL A 23 -2.61 0.21 -7.25
C VAL A 23 -2.11 0.63 -8.64
N ASN A 24 -2.20 1.92 -8.97
CA ASN A 24 -1.74 2.42 -10.27
C ASN A 24 -0.23 2.30 -10.43
N GLU A 25 0.54 2.57 -9.37
CA GLU A 25 1.99 2.40 -9.41
C GLU A 25 2.36 0.91 -9.56
N ALA A 26 1.70 -0.01 -8.85
CA ALA A 26 1.88 -1.46 -9.07
C ALA A 26 1.62 -1.85 -10.54
N SER A 27 0.49 -1.41 -11.12
CA SER A 27 0.17 -1.65 -12.54
C SER A 27 1.23 -1.09 -13.50
N ARG A 28 1.75 0.11 -13.21
CA ARG A 28 2.79 0.75 -14.02
C ARG A 28 4.10 -0.03 -13.95
N LEU A 29 4.46 -0.53 -12.77
CA LEU A 29 5.66 -1.33 -12.56
C LEU A 29 5.58 -2.70 -13.23
N GLU A 30 4.38 -3.28 -13.35
CA GLU A 30 4.16 -4.54 -14.06
C GLU A 30 4.52 -4.39 -15.55
N LYS A 31 4.04 -3.31 -16.16
CA LYS A 31 4.35 -2.96 -17.55
C LYS A 31 5.85 -2.68 -17.72
N LEU A 32 6.44 -1.93 -16.78
CA LEU A 32 7.88 -1.63 -16.81
C LEU A 32 8.72 -2.90 -16.75
N ALA A 33 8.33 -3.90 -15.95
CA ALA A 33 9.05 -5.16 -15.82
C ALA A 33 9.11 -5.98 -17.13
N MET A 34 8.28 -5.66 -18.13
CA MET A 34 8.35 -6.28 -19.46
C MET A 34 9.55 -5.76 -20.27
N THR A 35 10.00 -4.53 -20.02
CA THR A 35 11.08 -3.87 -20.78
C THR A 35 12.33 -3.65 -19.96
N ASP A 36 12.19 -3.37 -18.66
CA ASP A 36 13.28 -3.10 -17.72
C ASP A 36 12.94 -3.66 -16.32
N LYS A 37 13.42 -4.88 -16.08
CA LYS A 37 13.16 -5.64 -14.85
C LYS A 37 13.87 -5.07 -13.63
N ASP A 38 15.07 -4.54 -13.80
CA ASP A 38 15.89 -4.07 -12.68
C ASP A 38 15.35 -2.74 -12.16
N GLU A 39 14.97 -1.82 -13.05
CA GLU A 39 14.32 -0.57 -12.68
C GLU A 39 12.94 -0.82 -12.05
N ALA A 40 12.15 -1.75 -12.60
CA ALA A 40 10.87 -2.15 -12.00
C ALA A 40 11.03 -2.65 -10.56
N MET A 41 12.06 -3.46 -10.29
CA MET A 41 12.35 -3.97 -8.95
C MET A 41 12.81 -2.87 -7.98
N ILE A 42 13.63 -1.91 -8.42
CA ILE A 42 14.05 -0.77 -7.59
C ILE A 42 12.84 0.04 -7.16
N ARG A 43 11.96 0.37 -8.11
CA ARG A 43 10.75 1.14 -7.82
C ARG A 43 9.72 0.36 -7.01
N PHE A 44 9.61 -0.94 -7.22
CA PHE A 44 8.76 -1.80 -6.39
C PHE A 44 9.18 -1.75 -4.92
N ARG A 45 10.49 -1.72 -4.63
CA ARG A 45 10.98 -1.55 -3.24
C ARG A 45 10.55 -0.21 -2.64
N VAL A 46 10.54 0.85 -3.44
CA VAL A 46 10.06 2.17 -2.99
C VAL A 46 8.57 2.10 -2.66
N LEU A 47 7.75 1.51 -3.53
CA LEU A 47 6.31 1.34 -3.31
C LEU A 47 6.01 0.47 -2.07
N LYS A 48 6.70 -0.67 -1.94
CA LYS A 48 6.60 -1.55 -0.76
C LYS A 48 6.96 -0.81 0.53
N ASN A 49 8.03 -0.01 0.51
CA ASN A 49 8.43 0.77 1.67
C ASN A 49 7.42 1.86 2.03
N PHE A 50 6.78 2.46 1.02
CA PHE A 50 5.68 3.40 1.24
C PHE A 50 4.50 2.69 1.93
N ALA A 51 3.99 1.59 1.37
CA ALA A 51 2.89 0.81 1.96
C ALA A 51 3.21 0.34 3.40
N ASN A 52 4.43 -0.14 3.65
CA ASN A 52 4.85 -0.54 4.99
C ASN A 52 4.86 0.63 5.99
N LYS A 53 5.24 1.83 5.56
CA LYS A 53 5.22 3.03 6.42
C LYS A 53 3.80 3.46 6.74
N GLU A 54 2.90 3.46 5.75
CA GLU A 54 1.47 3.75 5.97
C GLU A 54 0.89 2.78 7.01
N CYS A 55 1.07 1.47 6.79
CA CYS A 55 0.61 0.42 7.71
C CYS A 55 1.22 0.56 9.11
N HIS A 56 2.51 0.87 9.20
CA HIS A 56 3.17 1.09 10.48
C HIS A 56 2.52 2.25 11.25
N VAL A 57 2.29 3.39 10.60
CA VAL A 57 1.70 4.57 11.24
C VAL A 57 0.28 4.28 11.74
N LEU A 58 -0.54 3.57 10.96
CA LEU A 58 -1.89 3.19 11.36
C LEU A 58 -1.90 2.27 12.60
N ASN A 59 -0.87 1.44 12.76
CA ASN A 59 -0.74 0.49 13.86
C ASN A 59 0.02 1.03 15.09
N LEU A 60 0.45 2.29 15.09
CA LEU A 60 1.05 2.91 16.28
C LEU A 60 -0.02 3.10 17.36
N GLN A 61 0.28 2.70 18.60
CA GLN A 61 -0.64 2.82 19.74
C GLN A 61 -1.23 4.23 19.92
N LYS A 62 -0.43 5.28 19.67
CA LYS A 62 -0.88 6.67 19.75
C LYS A 62 -2.00 7.04 18.75
N ASN A 63 -2.18 6.26 17.68
CA ASN A 63 -3.16 6.48 16.63
C ASN A 63 -4.34 5.52 16.71
N GLU A 64 -4.30 4.53 17.61
CA GLU A 64 -5.30 3.45 17.73
C GLU A 64 -6.71 4.01 17.92
N GLU A 65 -6.89 4.99 18.81
CA GLU A 65 -8.19 5.60 19.07
C GLU A 65 -8.77 6.28 17.81
N THR A 66 -7.97 7.09 17.12
CA THR A 66 -8.38 7.79 15.89
C THR A 66 -8.72 6.80 14.77
N VAL A 67 -7.89 5.77 14.58
CA VAL A 67 -8.12 4.74 13.55
C VAL A 67 -9.40 3.93 13.85
N ASN A 68 -9.67 3.62 15.11
CA ASN A 68 -10.86 2.86 15.50
C ASN A 68 -12.15 3.68 15.43
N LYS A 69 -12.08 5.00 15.65
CA LYS A 69 -13.26 5.89 15.57
C LYS A 69 -13.61 6.29 14.14
N ASN A 70 -12.63 6.41 13.24
CA ASN A 70 -12.85 6.77 11.86
C ASN A 70 -13.01 5.50 10.98
N PRO A 71 -14.22 5.21 10.46
CA PRO A 71 -14.46 3.98 9.70
C PRO A 71 -13.61 3.89 8.43
N TYR A 72 -13.25 5.01 7.81
CA TYR A 72 -12.43 5.03 6.61
C TYR A 72 -10.98 4.66 6.94
N LEU A 73 -10.42 5.19 8.03
CA LEU A 73 -9.10 4.79 8.53
C LEU A 73 -9.05 3.31 8.90
N SER A 74 -10.10 2.78 9.54
CA SER A 74 -10.20 1.35 9.84
C SER A 74 -10.24 0.49 8.57
N SER A 75 -11.02 0.89 7.55
CA SER A 75 -11.02 0.20 6.26
C SER A 75 -9.67 0.29 5.55
N TYR A 76 -9.02 1.46 5.60
CA TYR A 76 -7.68 1.64 5.05
C TYR A 76 -6.63 0.80 5.78
N GLN A 77 -6.73 0.62 7.10
CA GLN A 77 -5.87 -0.30 7.84
C GLN A 77 -6.08 -1.75 7.37
N LYS A 78 -7.32 -2.16 7.10
CA LYS A 78 -7.63 -3.51 6.60
C LYS A 78 -7.07 -3.78 5.21
N PHE A 79 -6.98 -2.77 4.35
CA PHE A 79 -6.31 -2.89 3.04
C PHE A 79 -4.89 -3.49 3.19
N PHE A 80 -4.13 -3.07 4.20
CA PHE A 80 -2.78 -3.59 4.43
C PHE A 80 -2.73 -5.02 4.97
N ASN A 81 -3.79 -5.51 5.61
CA ASN A 81 -3.85 -6.91 6.06
C ASN A 81 -3.86 -7.89 4.88
N HIS A 82 -4.28 -7.43 3.70
CA HIS A 82 -4.29 -8.18 2.45
C HIS A 82 -3.00 -8.05 1.64
N LEU A 83 -2.00 -7.29 2.10
CA LEU A 83 -0.71 -7.17 1.43
C LEU A 83 0.31 -8.14 2.01
N HIS A 84 0.37 -9.35 1.48
CA HIS A 84 1.33 -10.37 1.92
C HIS A 84 2.67 -10.26 1.18
N PHE A 85 3.44 -9.21 1.44
CA PHE A 85 4.79 -9.16 0.88
C PHE A 85 5.68 -10.24 1.50
N THR A 86 6.29 -11.09 0.66
CA THR A 86 7.33 -12.01 1.12
C THR A 86 8.43 -11.25 1.87
N SER A 87 8.80 -11.77 3.05
CA SER A 87 9.90 -11.23 3.86
C SER A 87 11.25 -11.49 3.15
N GLY A 88 12.17 -10.52 3.23
CA GLY A 88 13.47 -10.60 2.56
C GLY A 88 13.47 -10.08 1.11
N LYS A 89 14.44 -10.55 0.30
CA LYS A 89 14.56 -10.16 -1.12
C LYS A 89 13.40 -10.75 -1.90
N THR A 90 12.45 -9.92 -2.32
CA THR A 90 11.45 -10.32 -3.31
C THR A 90 12.18 -10.71 -4.60
N PRO A 91 12.20 -11.99 -5.00
CA PRO A 91 12.82 -12.38 -6.24
C PRO A 91 11.95 -11.92 -7.41
N LEU A 92 12.57 -11.55 -8.52
CA LEU A 92 11.92 -11.02 -9.73
C LEU A 92 10.72 -11.85 -10.21
N LYS A 93 10.78 -13.17 -10.02
CA LYS A 93 9.68 -14.10 -10.33
C LYS A 93 8.40 -13.88 -9.52
N LEU A 94 8.47 -13.23 -8.36
CA LEU A 94 7.32 -12.90 -7.52
C LEU A 94 6.78 -11.49 -7.77
N LEU A 95 7.37 -10.72 -8.69
CA LEU A 95 6.93 -9.34 -8.96
C LEU A 95 5.44 -9.31 -9.34
N TYR A 96 5.02 -10.17 -10.26
CA TYR A 96 3.62 -10.34 -10.66
C TYR A 96 2.70 -10.70 -9.48
N TRP A 97 3.11 -11.65 -8.63
CA TRP A 97 2.33 -12.04 -7.45
C TRP A 97 2.18 -10.88 -6.45
N ASN A 98 3.24 -10.12 -6.18
CA ASN A 98 3.14 -8.98 -5.26
C ASN A 98 2.34 -7.81 -5.83
N HIS A 99 2.24 -7.69 -7.16
CA HIS A 99 1.39 -6.68 -7.79
C HIS A 99 -0.09 -7.06 -7.66
N ASP A 100 -0.39 -8.35 -7.81
CA ASP A 100 -1.73 -8.90 -7.65
C ASP A 100 -2.28 -8.68 -6.22
N GLU A 101 -1.42 -8.74 -5.19
CA GLU A 101 -1.80 -8.43 -3.80
C GLU A 101 -2.42 -7.01 -3.66
N PHE A 102 -1.90 -6.00 -4.38
CA PHE A 102 -2.48 -4.65 -4.36
C PHE A 102 -3.86 -4.59 -5.03
N HIS A 103 -4.08 -5.41 -6.06
CA HIS A 103 -5.38 -5.51 -6.73
C HIS A 103 -6.39 -6.27 -5.89
N GLN A 104 -5.98 -7.36 -5.23
CA GLN A 104 -6.84 -8.14 -4.33
C GLN A 104 -7.19 -7.38 -3.05
N ALA A 105 -6.27 -6.55 -2.53
CA ALA A 105 -6.52 -5.70 -1.37
C ALA A 105 -7.54 -4.59 -1.65
N ASN A 106 -7.77 -4.22 -2.92
CA ASN A 106 -8.74 -3.21 -3.31
C ASN A 106 -10.18 -3.75 -3.29
N ILE A 107 -10.72 -3.98 -2.10
CA ILE A 107 -12.11 -4.41 -1.85
C ILE A 107 -13.13 -3.25 -1.84
N GLY A 108 -12.69 -2.04 -2.19
CA GLY A 108 -13.50 -0.81 -2.11
C GLY A 108 -13.53 -0.26 -0.68
N LEU A 109 -13.22 1.03 -0.55
CA LEU A 109 -13.30 1.78 0.71
C LEU A 109 -14.67 2.43 0.88
#